data_AF-A0A537NZH9-F1
#
_entry.id   AF-A0A537NZH9-F1
#
_cell.length_a   1.000
_cell.length_b   1.000
_cell.length_c   1.000
_cell.angle_alpha   90.00
_cell.angle_beta   90.00
_cell.angle_gamma   90.00
#
_symmetry.space_group_name_H-M   'P 1'
#
loop_
_entity.id
_entity.type
_entity.pdbx_description
1 polymer ?
#
loop_
_entity_poly.entity_id
_entity_poly.type
_entity_poly.pdbx_seq_one_letter_code
_entity_poly.pdbx_strand_id
1 'polypeptide(L)'
;LEMIGWFNDEAGSQAYPVPGMSLLYSDRADFIAIIGRFGDWAHARKVKAAMLGASDLPVFSMNSSVIIPGVDLSDHRSYWNEGYHALMITDTAFYRNPHYHETSDTYDKLDYRRMAQVVQGVFAVVQAYSGV
;
A
#
# COMPACT_ATOMS: atom_id res chain seq x y z
N LEU A 1 6.52 2.82 4.90
CA LEU A 1 6.15 1.48 4.43
C LEU A 1 5.37 0.82 5.54
N GLU A 2 4.31 0.13 5.19
CA GLU A 2 3.52 -0.70 6.10
C GLU A 2 3.31 -2.02 5.34
N MET A 3 3.25 -3.16 6.04
CA MET A 3 3.13 -4.55 5.52
C MET A 3 3.17 -4.70 3.99
N ILE A 4 4.14 -5.42 3.42
CA ILE A 4 4.34 -5.47 1.96
C ILE A 4 4.46 -6.89 1.39
N GLY A 5 4.12 -7.90 2.19
CA GLY A 5 4.58 -9.27 1.97
C GLY A 5 3.50 -10.32 1.80
N TRP A 6 2.25 -10.03 2.13
CA TRP A 6 1.17 -11.00 1.98
C TRP A 6 0.38 -10.74 0.70
N PHE A 7 0.34 -11.75 -0.17
CA PHE A 7 -0.39 -11.72 -1.42
C PHE A 7 -1.20 -13.00 -1.59
N ASN A 8 -2.41 -12.86 -2.13
CA ASN A 8 -3.27 -13.98 -2.49
C ASN A 8 -4.02 -13.64 -3.79
N ASP A 9 -3.90 -14.51 -4.79
CA ASP A 9 -4.52 -14.32 -6.11
C ASP A 9 -5.95 -14.86 -6.18
N GLU A 10 -6.46 -15.46 -5.11
CA GLU A 10 -7.84 -15.96 -5.02
C GLU A 10 -8.86 -14.81 -5.05
N ALA A 11 -9.97 -15.03 -5.75
CA ALA A 11 -11.07 -14.06 -5.80
C ALA A 11 -11.65 -13.84 -4.39
N GLY A 12 -11.92 -12.58 -4.04
CA GLY A 12 -12.42 -12.21 -2.71
C GLY A 12 -11.40 -12.25 -1.58
N SER A 13 -10.11 -12.45 -1.88
CA SER A 13 -9.04 -12.44 -0.86
C SER A 13 -8.71 -11.05 -0.30
N GLN A 14 -9.28 -9.99 -0.89
CA GLN A 14 -9.15 -8.62 -0.40
C GLN A 14 -10.45 -8.10 0.21
N ALA A 15 -10.41 -7.74 1.50
CA ALA A 15 -11.46 -6.99 2.16
C ALA A 15 -11.20 -5.47 2.09
N TYR A 16 -12.23 -4.67 2.35
CA TYR A 16 -12.13 -3.21 2.38
C TYR A 16 -12.92 -2.61 3.54
N PRO A 17 -12.52 -1.44 4.05
CA PRO A 17 -13.26 -0.75 5.12
C PRO A 17 -14.64 -0.27 4.70
N VAL A 18 -14.83 0.03 3.40
CA VAL A 18 -16.07 0.63 2.89
C VAL A 18 -16.69 -0.27 1.81
N PRO A 19 -17.98 -0.61 1.93
CA PRO A 19 -18.70 -1.35 0.90
C PRO A 19 -18.60 -0.67 -0.47
N GLY A 20 -18.40 -1.47 -1.53
CA GLY A 20 -18.31 -0.98 -2.90
C GLY A 20 -16.90 -0.57 -3.35
N MET A 21 -15.91 -0.52 -2.46
CA MET A 21 -14.51 -0.27 -2.85
C MET A 21 -13.97 -1.31 -3.85
N SER A 22 -14.44 -2.55 -3.79
CA SER A 22 -14.09 -3.61 -4.75
C SER A 22 -14.59 -3.37 -6.19
N LEU A 23 -15.40 -2.33 -6.42
CA LEU A 23 -15.76 -1.88 -7.78
C LEU A 23 -14.68 -0.99 -8.41
N LEU A 24 -13.79 -0.41 -7.59
CA LEU A 24 -12.74 0.53 -7.99
C LEU A 24 -11.33 -0.06 -7.80
N TYR A 25 -11.20 -1.00 -6.88
CA TYR A 25 -9.96 -1.66 -6.49
C TYR A 25 -10.12 -3.18 -6.66
N SER A 26 -9.00 -3.91 -6.80
CA SER A 26 -9.01 -5.37 -6.99
C SER A 26 -9.76 -6.08 -5.85
N ASP A 27 -10.56 -7.10 -6.17
CA ASP A 27 -11.13 -8.00 -5.17
C ASP A 27 -10.13 -9.07 -4.70
N ARG A 28 -8.93 -9.08 -5.29
CA ARG A 28 -7.81 -9.96 -4.95
C ARG A 28 -6.74 -9.20 -4.19
N ALA A 29 -6.03 -9.91 -3.34
CA ALA A 29 -4.89 -9.41 -2.58
C ALA A 29 -3.60 -9.45 -3.43
N ASP A 30 -3.64 -8.90 -4.65
CA ASP A 30 -2.60 -9.05 -5.69
C ASP A 30 -1.86 -7.74 -6.03
N PHE A 31 -2.07 -6.69 -5.23
CA PHE A 31 -1.60 -5.33 -5.50
C PHE A 31 -0.98 -4.67 -4.27
N ILE A 32 -0.28 -3.55 -4.50
CA ILE A 32 0.17 -2.63 -3.45
C ILE A 32 -0.63 -1.32 -3.51
N ALA A 33 -0.99 -0.78 -2.35
CA ALA A 33 -1.74 0.47 -2.22
C ALA A 33 -0.83 1.61 -1.79
N ILE A 34 -1.10 2.81 -2.30
CA ILE A 34 -0.52 4.07 -1.86
C ILE A 34 -1.63 4.88 -1.18
N ILE A 35 -1.47 5.12 0.12
CA ILE A 35 -2.44 5.85 0.95
C ILE A 35 -1.88 7.24 1.30
N GLY A 36 -2.67 8.28 1.05
CA GLY A 36 -2.34 9.68 1.33
C GLY A 36 -3.53 10.48 1.84
N ARG A 37 -3.32 11.75 2.24
CA ARG A 37 -4.44 12.67 2.51
C ARG A 37 -4.95 13.30 1.22
N PHE A 38 -6.14 13.90 1.24
CA PHE A 38 -6.69 14.60 0.08
C PHE A 38 -5.75 15.65 -0.53
N GLY A 39 -4.98 16.39 0.30
CA GLY A 39 -3.99 17.37 -0.15
C GLY A 39 -2.75 16.76 -0.82
N ASP A 40 -2.51 15.45 -0.66
CA ASP A 40 -1.30 14.76 -1.12
C ASP A 40 -1.46 14.13 -2.51
N TRP A 41 -2.51 14.49 -3.27
CA TRP A 41 -2.87 13.84 -4.54
C TRP A 41 -1.74 13.89 -5.58
N ALA A 42 -1.03 15.01 -5.69
CA ALA A 42 0.09 15.17 -6.62
C ALA A 42 1.26 14.24 -6.27
N HIS A 43 1.55 14.11 -4.96
CA HIS A 43 2.57 13.19 -4.45
C HIS A 43 2.15 11.74 -4.70
N ALA A 44 0.91 11.36 -4.38
CA ALA A 44 0.40 10.01 -4.61
C ALA A 44 0.44 9.61 -6.09
N ARG A 45 0.08 10.53 -7.00
CA ARG A 45 0.18 10.31 -8.45
C ARG A 45 1.62 10.11 -8.91
N LYS A 46 2.56 10.93 -8.42
CA LYS A 46 3.98 10.80 -8.75
C LYS A 46 4.55 9.46 -8.26
N VAL A 47 4.28 9.09 -7.02
CA VAL A 47 4.71 7.81 -6.44
C VAL A 47 4.13 6.63 -7.20
N LYS A 48 2.82 6.66 -7.50
CA LYS A 48 2.15 5.63 -8.29
C LYS A 48 2.79 5.45 -9.66
N ALA A 49 3.07 6.54 -10.37
CA ALA A 49 3.70 6.49 -11.68
C ALA A 49 5.11 5.88 -11.62
N ALA A 50 5.92 6.25 -10.61
CA ALA A 50 7.26 5.70 -10.43
C ALA A 50 7.22 4.19 -10.14
N MET A 51 6.32 3.73 -9.27
CA MET A 51 6.21 2.31 -8.93
C MET A 51 5.69 1.47 -10.11
N LEU A 52 4.70 1.96 -10.85
CA LEU A 52 4.20 1.29 -12.07
C LEU A 52 5.26 1.20 -13.18
N GLY A 53 6.22 2.13 -13.23
CA GLY A 53 7.33 2.08 -14.18
C GLY A 53 8.46 1.13 -13.78
N ALA A 54 8.50 0.69 -12.52
CA ALA A 54 9.60 -0.12 -11.98
C ALA A 54 9.33 -1.63 -12.03
N SER A 55 8.06 -2.05 -12.09
CA SER A 55 7.68 -3.46 -12.09
C SER A 55 6.26 -3.67 -12.62
N ASP A 56 5.92 -4.92 -12.93
CA ASP A 56 4.55 -5.31 -13.32
C ASP A 56 3.59 -5.47 -12.12
N LEU A 57 4.01 -5.16 -10.89
CA LEU A 57 3.15 -5.27 -9.72
C LEU A 57 2.00 -4.23 -9.82
N PRO A 58 0.72 -4.63 -9.73
CA PRO A 58 -0.38 -3.69 -9.71
C PRO A 58 -0.27 -2.69 -8.56
N VAL A 59 -0.47 -1.40 -8.86
CA VAL A 59 -0.41 -0.32 -7.87
C VAL A 59 -1.71 0.48 -7.88
N PHE A 60 -2.37 0.53 -6.74
CA PHE A 60 -3.53 1.39 -6.50
C PHE A 60 -3.17 2.56 -5.59
N SER A 61 -3.96 3.62 -5.65
CA SER A 61 -3.78 4.78 -4.77
C SER A 61 -5.14 5.24 -4.24
N MET A 62 -5.16 5.66 -2.99
CA MET A 62 -6.31 6.26 -2.35
C MET A 62 -5.86 7.47 -1.54
N ASN A 63 -6.43 8.62 -1.85
CA ASN A 63 -6.31 9.81 -1.01
C ASN A 63 -7.59 9.92 -0.20
N SER A 64 -7.49 9.87 1.13
CA SER A 64 -8.64 9.78 2.01
C SER A 64 -8.49 10.64 3.27
N SER A 65 -9.57 10.75 4.02
CA SER A 65 -9.57 11.27 5.39
C SER A 65 -9.20 10.17 6.38
N VAL A 66 -8.63 10.55 7.52
CA VAL A 66 -8.34 9.66 8.66
C VAL A 66 -9.59 9.00 9.26
N ILE A 67 -10.79 9.43 8.85
CA ILE A 67 -12.06 8.84 9.27
C ILE A 67 -12.25 7.42 8.71
N ILE A 68 -11.59 7.08 7.60
CA ILE A 68 -11.67 5.72 7.03
C ILE A 68 -10.80 4.77 7.86
N PRO A 69 -11.36 3.69 8.44
CA PRO A 69 -10.60 2.74 9.23
C PRO A 69 -9.37 2.22 8.48
N GLY A 70 -8.24 2.10 9.18
CA GLY A 70 -6.98 1.60 8.61
C GLY A 70 -6.13 2.64 7.89
N VAL A 71 -6.69 3.79 7.49
CA VAL A 71 -5.94 4.80 6.72
C VAL A 71 -4.84 5.49 7.53
N ASP A 72 -4.98 5.58 8.85
CA ASP A 72 -4.02 6.20 9.76
C ASP A 72 -3.29 5.20 10.67
N LEU A 73 -3.41 3.89 10.41
CA LEU A 73 -2.83 2.83 11.24
C LEU A 73 -1.38 2.50 10.86
N SER A 74 -0.53 3.51 10.69
CA SER A 74 0.92 3.33 10.55
C SER A 74 1.69 4.61 10.89
N ASP A 75 3.02 4.58 10.81
CA ASP A 75 3.91 5.66 11.24
C ASP A 75 3.70 6.98 10.48
N HIS A 76 3.14 6.94 9.26
CA HIS A 76 2.83 8.14 8.48
C HIS A 76 1.86 9.09 9.21
N ARG A 77 1.04 8.57 10.13
CA ARG A 77 0.14 9.37 10.97
C ARG A 77 0.90 10.42 11.79
N SER A 78 2.06 10.06 12.33
CA SER A 78 2.88 11.00 13.11
C SER A 78 3.36 12.17 12.25
N TYR A 79 3.75 11.91 11.00
CA TYR A 79 4.13 12.95 10.04
C TYR A 79 2.94 13.85 9.67
N TRP A 80 1.75 13.26 9.48
CA TRP A 80 0.54 14.03 9.20
C TRP A 80 0.17 14.98 10.35
N ASN A 81 0.32 14.54 11.61
CA ASN A 81 0.04 15.37 12.79
C ASN A 81 0.97 16.59 12.87
N GLU A 82 2.21 16.45 12.42
CA GLU A 82 3.19 17.53 12.36
C GLU A 82 3.10 18.36 11.05
N GLY A 83 2.07 18.12 10.23
CA GLY A 83 1.83 18.88 9.00
C GLY A 83 2.68 18.46 7.79
N TYR A 84 3.53 17.44 7.91
CA TYR A 84 4.34 16.95 6.80
C TYR A 84 3.52 16.15 5.78
N HIS A 85 3.92 16.22 4.51
CA HIS A 85 3.43 15.32 3.47
C HIS A 85 4.02 13.93 3.69
N ALA A 86 3.15 12.92 3.84
CA ALA A 86 3.54 11.53 3.99
C ALA A 86 2.58 10.61 3.24
N LEU A 87 3.12 9.53 2.68
CA LEU A 87 2.38 8.49 1.99
C LEU A 87 2.73 7.14 2.59
N MET A 88 1.73 6.28 2.75
CA MET A 88 1.90 4.89 3.15
C MET A 88 1.82 4.00 1.91
N ILE A 89 2.86 3.19 1.70
CA ILE A 89 2.86 2.09 0.71
C ILE A 89 2.62 0.82 1.51
N THR A 90 1.58 0.06 1.15
CA THR A 90 1.03 -1.04 1.95
C THR A 90 0.34 -2.11 1.11
N ASP A 91 0.42 -3.37 1.56
CA ASP A 91 -0.37 -4.49 1.11
C ASP A 91 -1.74 -4.51 1.79
N THR A 92 -2.17 -3.48 2.51
CA THR A 92 -3.44 -3.40 3.27
C THR A 92 -3.55 -4.31 4.49
N ALA A 93 -2.49 -5.03 4.86
CA ALA A 93 -2.33 -5.72 6.14
C ALA A 93 -3.53 -6.59 6.53
N PHE A 94 -4.18 -6.28 7.66
CA PHE A 94 -5.31 -7.04 8.21
C PHE A 94 -6.55 -7.08 7.29
N TYR A 95 -6.62 -6.27 6.23
CA TYR A 95 -7.66 -6.40 5.21
C TYR A 95 -7.46 -7.60 4.27
N ARG A 96 -6.28 -8.22 4.26
CA ARG A 96 -5.99 -9.39 3.42
C ARG A 96 -5.22 -10.52 4.11
N ASN A 97 -4.43 -10.20 5.15
CA ASN A 97 -3.57 -11.16 5.83
C ASN A 97 -4.31 -11.80 7.01
N PRO A 98 -4.71 -13.08 6.93
CA PRO A 98 -5.38 -13.79 8.02
C PRO A 98 -4.42 -14.13 9.17
N HIS A 99 -3.11 -13.97 8.98
CA HIS A 99 -2.08 -14.22 10.00
C HIS A 99 -1.69 -12.95 10.76
N TYR A 100 -2.25 -11.79 10.43
CA TYR A 100 -1.86 -10.52 11.04
C TYR A 100 -1.98 -10.56 12.57
N HIS A 101 -0.90 -10.19 13.28
CA HIS A 101 -0.78 -10.27 14.75
C HIS A 101 -0.94 -11.67 15.36
N GLU A 102 -0.83 -12.73 14.56
CA GLU A 102 -0.86 -14.11 15.04
C GLU A 102 0.54 -14.73 15.06
N THR A 103 0.73 -15.76 15.88
CA THR A 103 2.00 -16.54 15.90
C THR A 103 2.29 -17.26 14.58
N SER A 104 1.29 -17.35 13.70
CA SER A 104 1.40 -17.90 12.36
C SER A 104 1.94 -16.91 11.32
N ASP A 105 2.11 -15.63 11.67
CA ASP A 105 2.77 -14.62 10.82
C ASP A 105 4.27 -14.91 10.73
N THR A 106 4.63 -15.73 9.76
CA THR A 106 5.93 -16.39 9.66
C THR A 106 6.54 -16.15 8.29
N TYR A 107 7.86 -16.17 8.21
CA TYR A 107 8.61 -15.81 7.00
C TYR A 107 8.22 -16.63 5.77
N ASP A 108 7.79 -17.89 5.93
CA ASP A 108 7.36 -18.77 4.84
C ASP A 108 6.01 -18.40 4.22
N LYS A 109 5.27 -17.47 4.85
CA LYS A 109 4.00 -16.93 4.36
C LYS A 109 4.18 -15.75 3.39
N LEU A 110 5.40 -15.21 3.30
CA LEU A 110 5.69 -14.02 2.50
C LEU A 110 5.90 -14.35 1.02
N ASP A 111 5.30 -13.56 0.13
CA ASP A 111 5.62 -13.59 -1.31
C ASP A 111 6.83 -12.69 -1.57
N TYR A 112 8.03 -13.26 -1.40
CA TYR A 112 9.29 -12.56 -1.61
C TYR A 112 9.46 -12.00 -3.03
N ARG A 113 8.83 -12.61 -4.04
CA ARG A 113 8.93 -12.14 -5.43
C ARG A 113 8.19 -10.82 -5.57
N ARG A 114 6.95 -10.73 -5.08
CA ARG A 114 6.18 -9.46 -5.10
C ARG A 114 6.75 -8.44 -4.12
N MET A 115 7.26 -8.85 -2.95
CA MET A 115 8.00 -7.95 -2.05
C MET A 115 9.18 -7.28 -2.74
N ALA A 116 9.96 -8.02 -3.52
CA ALA A 116 11.08 -7.46 -4.26
C ALA A 116 10.62 -6.39 -5.27
N GLN A 117 9.47 -6.59 -5.92
CA GLN A 117 8.86 -5.60 -6.80
C GLN A 117 8.44 -4.33 -6.04
N VAL A 118 7.89 -4.46 -4.83
CA VAL A 118 7.59 -3.31 -3.96
C VAL A 118 8.87 -2.53 -3.64
N VAL A 119 9.95 -3.22 -3.26
CA VAL A 119 11.24 -2.60 -2.96
C VAL A 119 11.83 -1.87 -4.18
N GLN A 120 11.76 -2.48 -5.36
CA GLN A 120 12.17 -1.85 -6.63
C GLN A 120 11.34 -0.59 -6.91
N GLY A 121 10.02 -0.65 -6.68
CA GLY A 121 9.14 0.50 -6.80
C GLY A 121 9.50 1.63 -5.82
N VAL A 122 9.78 1.31 -4.56
CA VAL A 122 10.22 2.30 -3.56
C VAL A 122 11.57 2.92 -3.95
N PHE A 123 12.51 2.11 -4.45
CA PHE A 123 13.78 2.61 -4.96
C PHE A 123 13.58 3.61 -6.11
N ALA A 124 12.74 3.28 -7.09
CA ALA A 124 12.39 4.19 -8.19
C ALA A 124 11.73 5.50 -7.70
N VAL A 125 10.91 5.42 -6.65
CA VAL A 125 10.33 6.61 -6.01
C VAL A 125 11.43 7.50 -5.43
N VAL A 126 12.37 6.94 -4.68
CA VAL A 126 13.49 7.71 -4.11
C VAL A 126 14.30 8.39 -5.22
N GLN A 127 14.61 7.67 -6.31
CA GLN A 127 15.29 8.24 -7.47
C GLN A 127 14.52 9.44 -8.06
N ALA A 128 13.22 9.28 -8.28
CA ALA A 128 12.34 10.32 -8.84
C ALA A 128 12.23 11.58 -7.95
N TYR A 129 12.53 11.50 -6.65
CA TYR A 129 12.62 12.66 -5.75
C TYR A 129 14.04 13.20 -5.59
N SER A 130 15.07 12.40 -5.85
CA SER A 130 16.47 12.81 -5.79
C SER A 130 16.93 13.65 -7.00
N GLY A 131 16.17 13.67 -8.09
CA GLY A 131 16.53 14.40 -9.32
C GLY A 131 17.69 13.77 -10.10
N VAL A 132 17.99 12.50 -9.83
CA VAL A 132 19.00 11.67 -10.50
C VAL A 132 18.30 10.67 -11.42
#